data_AF-A0A662Q667-F1
#
_entry.id   AF-A0A662Q667-F1
#
_cell.length_a   1.000
_cell.length_b   1.000
_cell.length_c   1.000
_cell.angle_alpha   90.00
_cell.angle_beta   90.00
_cell.angle_gamma   90.00
#
_symmetry.space_group_name_H-M   'P 1'
#
loop_
_entity.id
_entity.type
_entity.pdbx_description
1 polymer ?
#
loop_
_entity_poly.entity_id
_entity_poly.type
_entity_poly.pdbx_seq_one_letter_code
_entity_poly.pdbx_strand_id
1 'polypeptide(L)'
;MLENLAEEIRRLRSELSKRLADLESRVKHLEETRDPSYMVELVWRVACIEASAQRLLSHARNTLTTLPQFEEELNDYFENLGEFVRLMKDKEIPVNWSLLERSTSMVLQAAREAGLPFRSIAASIIDRLDKDAVKVLSEEMIEKTYGLTDLEYWRGLLRRRHLV
;
A
#
# COMPACT_ATOMS: atom_id res chain seq x y z
N MET A 1 36.18 48.79 13.10
CA MET A 1 34.81 48.31 13.44
C MET A 1 33.95 48.13 12.19
N LEU A 2 33.85 49.13 11.31
CA LEU A 2 33.07 49.05 10.06
C LEU A 2 33.59 48.00 9.04
N GLU A 3 34.90 47.84 8.89
CA GLU A 3 35.47 46.81 8.01
C GLU A 3 35.18 45.37 8.46
N ASN A 4 35.14 45.13 9.78
CA ASN A 4 34.84 43.81 10.33
C ASN A 4 33.37 43.43 10.08
N LEU A 5 32.47 44.41 10.22
CA LEU A 5 31.05 44.24 9.89
C LEU A 5 30.84 43.99 8.39
N ALA A 6 31.56 44.71 7.52
CA ALA A 6 31.47 44.52 6.07
C ALA A 6 31.95 43.14 5.62
N GLU A 7 33.01 42.62 6.26
CA GLU A 7 33.52 41.28 5.97
C GLU A 7 32.58 40.17 6.45
N GLU A 8 32.00 40.34 7.63
CA GLU A 8 31.00 39.41 8.18
C GLU A 8 29.72 39.37 7.33
N ILE A 9 29.26 40.53 6.83
CA ILE A 9 28.16 40.62 5.86
C ILE A 9 28.51 39.90 4.55
N ARG A 10 29.73 40.04 4.02
CA ARG A 10 30.15 39.31 2.80
C ARG A 10 30.14 37.80 3.02
N ARG A 11 30.66 37.33 4.15
CA ARG A 11 30.69 35.91 4.50
C ARG A 11 29.28 35.35 4.61
N LEU A 12 28.39 36.01 5.34
CA LEU A 12 27.00 35.61 5.47
C LEU A 12 26.28 35.59 4.12
N ARG A 13 26.52 36.59 3.26
CA ARG A 13 25.96 36.62 1.91
C ARG A 13 26.44 35.43 1.08
N SER A 14 27.73 35.12 1.13
CA SER A 14 28.31 33.96 0.43
C SER A 14 27.71 32.64 0.91
N GLU A 15 27.55 32.48 2.23
CA GLU A 15 26.98 31.26 2.80
C GLU A 15 25.49 31.12 2.48
N LEU A 16 24.72 32.20 2.54
CA LEU A 16 23.32 32.21 2.11
C LEU A 16 23.18 31.88 0.63
N SER A 17 24.00 32.46 -0.25
CA SER A 17 23.98 32.14 -1.68
C SER A 17 24.29 30.67 -1.94
N LYS A 18 25.24 30.07 -1.21
CA LYS A 18 25.53 28.63 -1.32
C LYS A 18 24.35 27.77 -0.88
N ARG A 19 23.71 28.10 0.25
CA ARG A 19 22.52 27.38 0.73
C ARG A 19 21.34 27.52 -0.23
N LEU A 20 21.17 28.70 -0.84
CA LEU A 20 20.10 28.95 -1.80
C LEU A 20 20.30 28.12 -3.07
N ALA A 21 21.53 28.07 -3.59
CA ALA A 21 21.87 27.23 -4.74
C ALA A 21 21.70 25.72 -4.46
N ASP A 22 22.05 25.27 -3.25
CA ASP A 22 21.81 23.88 -2.83
C ASP A 22 20.31 23.56 -2.78
N LEU A 23 19.51 24.46 -2.21
CA LEU A 23 18.05 24.30 -2.18
C LEU A 23 17.44 24.31 -3.58
N GLU A 24 17.85 25.23 -4.46
CA GLU A 24 17.38 25.27 -5.86
C GLU A 24 17.73 23.97 -6.60
N SER A 25 18.95 23.45 -6.43
CA SER A 25 19.35 22.17 -7.02
C SER A 25 18.50 21.01 -6.51
N ARG A 26 18.18 21.00 -5.22
CA ARG A 26 17.34 19.96 -4.62
C ARG A 26 15.89 20.07 -5.08
N VAL A 27 15.35 21.28 -5.20
CA VAL A 27 14.00 21.51 -5.73
C VAL A 27 13.91 21.06 -7.19
N LYS A 28 14.86 21.47 -8.03
CA LYS A 28 14.92 21.05 -9.43
C LYS A 28 15.00 19.53 -9.57
N HIS A 29 15.81 18.88 -8.75
CA HIS A 29 15.88 17.42 -8.74
C HIS A 29 14.55 16.77 -8.35
N LEU A 30 13.82 17.32 -7.37
CA LEU A 30 12.49 16.84 -6.98
C LEU A 30 11.44 17.05 -8.08
N GLU A 31 11.49 18.17 -8.79
CA GLU A 31 10.62 18.47 -9.92
C GLU A 31 10.89 17.51 -11.10
N GLU A 32 12.15 17.25 -11.41
CA GLU A 32 12.57 16.33 -12.47
C GLU A 32 12.26 14.85 -12.13
N THR A 33 12.30 14.50 -10.84
CA THR A 33 12.04 13.12 -10.38
C THR A 33 10.54 12.79 -10.28
N ARG A 34 9.67 13.80 -10.21
CA ARG A 34 8.21 13.63 -10.15
C ARG A 34 7.57 13.71 -11.53
N ASP A 35 7.73 12.66 -12.33
CA ASP A 35 6.94 12.48 -13.56
C ASP A 35 5.44 12.35 -13.22
N PRO A 36 4.56 13.31 -13.58
CA PRO A 36 3.15 13.25 -13.22
C PRO A 36 2.40 12.03 -13.79
N SER A 37 2.98 11.28 -14.73
CA SER A 37 2.40 10.04 -15.27
C SER A 37 2.13 8.99 -14.17
N TYR A 38 2.94 8.92 -13.11
CA TYR A 38 2.70 7.98 -12.01
C TYR A 38 1.37 8.27 -11.29
N MET A 39 0.90 9.52 -11.30
CA MET A 39 -0.39 9.86 -10.68
C MET A 39 -1.55 9.24 -11.47
N VAL A 40 -1.44 9.19 -12.79
CA VAL A 40 -2.43 8.51 -13.64
C VAL A 40 -2.44 7.02 -13.33
N GLU A 41 -1.26 6.40 -13.19
CA GLU A 41 -1.13 5.00 -12.80
C GLU A 41 -1.73 4.75 -11.40
N LEU A 42 -1.45 5.60 -10.41
CA LEU A 42 -2.03 5.50 -9.07
C LEU A 42 -3.56 5.56 -9.09
N VAL A 43 -4.13 6.53 -9.82
CA VAL A 43 -5.59 6.67 -9.95
C VAL A 43 -6.19 5.44 -10.62
N TRP A 44 -5.57 4.94 -11.68
CA TRP A 44 -5.99 3.72 -12.37
C TRP A 44 -6.00 2.51 -11.42
N ARG A 45 -4.92 2.32 -10.65
CA ARG A 45 -4.80 1.21 -9.69
C ARG A 45 -5.85 1.26 -8.60
N VAL A 46 -6.10 2.45 -8.04
CA VAL A 46 -7.19 2.64 -7.06
C VAL A 46 -8.54 2.24 -7.65
N ALA A 47 -8.82 2.64 -8.90
CA ALA A 47 -10.05 2.25 -9.58
C ALA A 47 -10.14 0.72 -9.77
N CYS A 48 -9.03 0.06 -10.15
CA CYS A 48 -8.98 -1.39 -10.29
C CYS A 48 -9.21 -2.12 -8.95
N ILE A 49 -8.59 -1.66 -7.86
CA ILE A 49 -8.75 -2.23 -6.51
C ILE A 49 -10.21 -2.13 -6.06
N GLU A 50 -10.81 -0.94 -6.14
CA GLU A 50 -12.20 -0.72 -5.73
C GLU A 50 -13.20 -1.48 -6.61
N ALA A 51 -13.02 -1.45 -7.93
CA ALA A 51 -13.89 -2.19 -8.84
C ALA A 51 -13.82 -3.71 -8.60
N SER A 52 -12.62 -4.24 -8.34
CA SER A 52 -12.43 -5.67 -8.08
C SER A 52 -13.03 -6.07 -6.73
N ALA A 53 -12.89 -5.25 -5.68
CA ALA A 53 -13.53 -5.50 -4.38
C ALA A 53 -15.06 -5.57 -4.50
N GLN A 54 -15.68 -4.66 -5.27
CA GLN A 54 -17.13 -4.67 -5.50
C GLN A 54 -17.58 -5.85 -6.35
N ARG A 55 -16.77 -6.26 -7.34
CA ARG A 55 -17.05 -7.44 -8.17
C ARG A 55 -17.03 -8.71 -7.33
N LEU A 56 -15.99 -8.91 -6.51
CA LEU A 56 -15.88 -10.02 -5.58
C LEU A 56 -17.08 -10.10 -4.64
N LEU A 57 -17.52 -8.98 -4.05
CA LEU A 57 -18.74 -8.95 -3.23
C LEU A 57 -20.00 -9.36 -4.00
N SER A 58 -20.12 -8.94 -5.25
CA SER A 58 -21.27 -9.26 -6.09
C SER A 58 -21.26 -10.74 -6.47
N HIS A 59 -20.10 -11.31 -6.74
CA HIS A 59 -19.92 -12.71 -7.11
C HIS A 59 -20.02 -13.67 -5.93
N ALA A 60 -19.57 -13.29 -4.75
CA ALA A 60 -19.76 -14.07 -3.53
C ALA A 60 -21.24 -14.37 -3.25
N ARG A 61 -22.13 -13.48 -3.69
CA ARG A 61 -23.58 -13.58 -3.54
C ARG A 61 -24.28 -14.27 -4.71
N ASN A 62 -23.55 -14.57 -5.79
CA ASN A 62 -24.09 -15.14 -7.01
C ASN A 62 -23.74 -16.63 -7.08
N THR A 63 -24.77 -17.48 -7.19
CA THR A 63 -24.61 -18.94 -7.31
C THR A 63 -24.05 -19.41 -8.65
N LEU A 64 -23.95 -18.51 -9.65
CA LEU A 64 -23.41 -18.82 -10.97
C LEU A 64 -21.89 -18.62 -11.07
N THR A 65 -21.26 -17.92 -10.12
CA THR A 65 -19.81 -17.75 -10.14
C THR A 65 -19.13 -18.99 -9.60
N THR A 66 -18.20 -19.54 -10.38
CA THR A 66 -17.43 -20.72 -9.95
C THR A 66 -16.30 -20.32 -9.02
N LEU A 67 -15.93 -21.21 -8.09
CA LEU A 67 -14.82 -20.96 -7.16
C LEU A 67 -13.50 -20.58 -7.87
N PRO A 68 -13.09 -21.24 -8.98
CA PRO A 68 -11.86 -20.85 -9.70
C PRO A 68 -11.91 -19.43 -10.27
N GLN A 69 -13.05 -18.99 -10.81
CA GLN A 69 -13.21 -17.60 -11.29
C GLN A 69 -13.09 -16.60 -10.14
N PHE A 70 -13.66 -16.95 -8.98
CA PHE A 70 -13.54 -16.12 -7.79
C PHE A 70 -12.08 -16.01 -7.31
N GLU A 71 -11.35 -17.12 -7.32
CA GLU A 71 -9.92 -17.14 -6.96
C GLU A 71 -9.07 -16.31 -7.92
N GLU A 72 -9.37 -16.34 -9.22
CA GLU A 72 -8.71 -15.50 -10.23
C GLU A 72 -8.92 -14.00 -9.94
N GLU A 73 -10.17 -13.58 -9.70
CA GLU A 73 -10.48 -12.20 -9.35
C GLU A 73 -9.84 -11.76 -8.03
N LEU A 74 -9.76 -12.66 -7.06
CA LEU A 74 -9.11 -12.41 -5.79
C LEU A 74 -7.59 -12.20 -5.97
N ASN A 75 -6.97 -12.99 -6.85
CA ASN A 75 -5.56 -12.83 -7.18
C ASN A 75 -5.29 -11.51 -7.91
N ASP A 76 -6.15 -11.12 -8.86
CA ASP A 76 -6.06 -9.83 -9.54
C ASP A 76 -6.19 -8.66 -8.56
N TYR A 77 -7.09 -8.77 -7.58
CA TYR A 77 -7.22 -7.77 -6.53
C TYR A 77 -5.92 -7.61 -5.74
N PHE A 78 -5.33 -8.71 -5.25
CA PHE A 78 -4.11 -8.64 -4.46
C PHE A 78 -2.90 -8.20 -5.29
N GLU A 79 -2.85 -8.55 -6.58
CA GLU A 79 -1.80 -8.07 -7.49
C GLU A 79 -1.86 -6.55 -7.61
N ASN A 80 -3.03 -6.00 -7.92
CA ASN A 80 -3.23 -4.56 -8.02
C ASN A 80 -2.92 -3.84 -6.70
N LEU A 81 -3.30 -4.43 -5.56
CA LEU A 81 -3.00 -3.89 -4.24
C LEU A 81 -1.49 -3.88 -3.94
N GLY A 82 -0.80 -4.98 -4.23
CA GLY A 82 0.65 -5.09 -4.03
C GLY A 82 1.42 -4.09 -4.89
N GLU A 83 1.06 -3.97 -6.16
CA GLU A 83 1.67 -3.00 -7.07
C GLU A 83 1.34 -1.55 -6.67
N PHE A 84 0.12 -1.26 -6.21
CA PHE A 84 -0.23 0.05 -5.66
C PHE A 84 0.64 0.43 -4.46
N VAL A 85 0.78 -0.47 -3.48
CA VAL A 85 1.61 -0.21 -2.28
C VAL A 85 3.08 -0.02 -2.67
N ARG A 86 3.60 -0.82 -3.61
CA ARG A 86 4.97 -0.68 -4.13
C ARG A 86 5.17 0.69 -4.79
N LEU A 87 4.27 1.09 -5.68
CA LEU A 87 4.34 2.37 -6.37
C LEU A 87 4.27 3.56 -5.40
N MET A 88 3.38 3.49 -4.41
CA MET A 88 3.29 4.54 -3.38
C MET A 88 4.61 4.69 -2.60
N LYS A 89 5.23 3.57 -2.23
CA LYS A 89 6.53 3.58 -1.53
C LYS A 89 7.67 4.08 -2.40
N ASP A 90 7.74 3.61 -3.65
CA ASP A 90 8.78 4.01 -4.61
C ASP A 90 8.73 5.51 -4.92
N LYS A 91 7.54 6.12 -4.80
CA LYS A 91 7.32 7.56 -4.96
C LYS A 91 7.33 8.34 -3.64
N GLU A 92 7.68 7.69 -2.53
CA GLU A 92 7.70 8.26 -1.17
C GLU A 92 6.37 8.92 -0.76
N ILE A 93 5.25 8.40 -1.28
CA ILE A 93 3.91 8.89 -0.98
C ILE A 93 3.40 8.12 0.25
N PRO A 94 2.95 8.82 1.31
CA PRO A 94 2.37 8.17 2.47
C PRO A 94 1.14 7.34 2.09
N VAL A 95 1.15 6.06 2.47
CA VAL A 95 0.02 5.16 2.25
C VAL A 95 -1.03 5.37 3.33
N ASN A 96 -2.29 5.56 2.93
CA ASN A 96 -3.42 5.54 3.86
C ASN A 96 -3.85 4.09 4.12
N TRP A 97 -3.24 3.45 5.13
CA TRP A 97 -3.50 2.05 5.47
C TRP A 97 -4.95 1.78 5.86
N SER A 98 -5.63 2.72 6.52
CA SER A 98 -7.04 2.55 6.92
C SER A 98 -7.99 2.38 5.73
N LEU A 99 -7.68 3.02 4.60
CA LEU A 99 -8.45 2.87 3.37
C LEU A 99 -8.24 1.47 2.77
N LEU A 100 -6.99 1.01 2.74
CA LEU A 100 -6.65 -0.32 2.23
C LEU A 100 -7.26 -1.42 3.10
N GLU A 101 -7.19 -1.28 4.43
CA GLU A 101 -7.80 -2.20 5.39
C GLU A 101 -9.33 -2.33 5.18
N ARG A 102 -10.03 -1.22 4.91
CA ARG A 102 -11.46 -1.27 4.59
C ARG A 102 -11.73 -2.09 3.33
N SER A 103 -10.96 -1.86 2.28
CA SER A 103 -11.09 -2.57 1.00
C SER A 103 -10.80 -4.07 1.16
N THR A 104 -9.71 -4.43 1.85
CA THR A 104 -9.34 -5.82 2.10
C THR A 104 -10.35 -6.52 3.00
N SER A 105 -10.98 -5.81 3.95
CA SER A 105 -12.06 -6.35 4.79
C SER A 105 -13.26 -6.82 3.98
N MET A 106 -13.68 -6.00 3.01
CA MET A 106 -14.76 -6.34 2.10
C MET A 106 -14.41 -7.59 1.27
N VAL A 107 -13.18 -7.66 0.78
CA VAL A 107 -12.68 -8.82 0.02
C VAL A 107 -12.58 -10.08 0.88
N LEU A 108 -12.11 -9.99 2.13
CA LEU A 108 -12.08 -11.13 3.04
C LEU A 108 -13.46 -11.67 3.34
N GLN A 109 -14.43 -10.79 3.55
CA GLN A 109 -15.82 -11.17 3.76
C GLN A 109 -16.38 -11.86 2.51
N ALA A 110 -16.16 -11.29 1.33
CA ALA A 110 -16.59 -11.90 0.06
C ALA A 110 -15.98 -13.30 -0.12
N ALA A 111 -14.69 -13.45 0.14
CA ALA A 111 -14.01 -14.74 0.02
C ALA A 111 -14.57 -15.77 1.01
N ARG A 112 -14.91 -15.35 2.24
CA ARG A 112 -15.56 -16.22 3.24
C ARG A 112 -16.93 -16.67 2.75
N GLU A 113 -17.72 -15.74 2.23
CA GLU A 113 -19.06 -16.01 1.66
C GLU A 113 -18.98 -16.96 0.47
N ALA A 114 -17.94 -16.86 -0.35
CA ALA A 114 -17.64 -17.77 -1.46
C ALA A 114 -17.08 -19.14 -1.02
N GLY A 115 -16.80 -19.34 0.27
CA GLY A 115 -16.30 -20.60 0.82
C GLY A 115 -14.79 -20.81 0.71
N LEU A 116 -14.01 -19.75 0.43
CA LEU A 116 -12.56 -19.86 0.39
C LEU A 116 -11.97 -19.95 1.80
N PRO A 117 -11.00 -20.86 2.04
CA PRO A 117 -10.31 -20.93 3.32
C PRO A 117 -9.33 -19.76 3.47
N PHE A 118 -9.28 -19.16 4.67
CA PHE A 118 -8.36 -18.05 4.96
C PHE A 118 -6.91 -18.36 4.64
N ARG A 119 -6.49 -19.62 4.78
CA ARG A 119 -5.10 -20.04 4.51
C ARG A 119 -4.64 -19.73 3.09
N SER A 120 -5.53 -19.89 2.09
CA SER A 120 -5.23 -19.56 0.69
C SER A 120 -5.04 -18.05 0.51
N ILE A 121 -5.88 -17.26 1.17
CA ILE A 121 -5.84 -15.79 1.16
C ILE A 121 -4.56 -15.28 1.84
N ALA A 122 -4.24 -15.82 3.01
CA ALA A 122 -3.09 -15.43 3.82
C ALA A 122 -1.75 -15.68 3.12
N ALA A 123 -1.63 -16.76 2.35
CA ALA A 123 -0.46 -16.99 1.52
C ALA A 123 -0.38 -15.96 0.39
N SER A 124 -1.48 -15.80 -0.35
CA SER A 124 -1.59 -14.91 -1.52
C SER A 124 -1.25 -13.45 -1.19
N ILE A 125 -1.69 -12.98 -0.01
CA ILE A 125 -1.43 -11.60 0.42
C ILE A 125 0.01 -11.38 0.92
N ILE A 126 0.58 -12.35 1.65
CA ILE A 126 1.98 -12.27 2.11
C ILE A 126 2.92 -12.26 0.92
N ASP A 127 2.67 -13.10 -0.09
CA ASP A 127 3.55 -13.19 -1.25
C ASP A 127 3.62 -11.88 -2.05
N ARG A 128 2.60 -11.02 -1.97
CA ARG A 128 2.51 -9.75 -2.70
C ARG A 128 2.85 -8.51 -1.89
N LEU A 129 2.53 -8.51 -0.60
CA LEU A 129 2.67 -7.35 0.29
C LEU A 129 3.75 -7.52 1.34
N ASP A 130 4.30 -8.73 1.51
CA ASP A 130 5.35 -9.04 2.48
C ASP A 130 5.02 -8.47 3.88
N LYS A 131 5.90 -7.62 4.44
CA LYS A 131 5.70 -6.99 5.75
C LYS A 131 4.54 -6.00 5.80
N ASP A 132 4.01 -5.53 4.67
CA ASP A 132 2.84 -4.66 4.69
C ASP A 132 1.53 -5.43 4.82
N ALA A 133 1.56 -6.77 4.70
CA ALA A 133 0.36 -7.60 4.86
C ALA A 133 -0.31 -7.38 6.23
N VAL A 134 0.47 -7.14 7.29
CA VAL A 134 -0.06 -6.85 8.64
C VAL A 134 -0.74 -5.49 8.76
N LYS A 135 -0.49 -4.57 7.82
CA LYS A 135 -1.12 -3.24 7.82
C LYS A 135 -2.45 -3.23 7.09
N VAL A 136 -2.66 -4.19 6.20
CA VAL A 136 -3.90 -4.33 5.43
C VAL A 136 -4.81 -5.44 5.98
N LEU A 137 -4.29 -6.34 6.82
CA LEU A 137 -5.08 -7.32 7.56
C LEU A 137 -4.93 -7.13 9.08
N SER A 138 -5.96 -6.58 9.73
CA SER A 138 -6.03 -6.54 11.18
C SER A 138 -6.44 -7.88 11.78
N GLU A 139 -5.94 -8.15 12.99
CA GLU A 139 -6.28 -9.35 13.75
C GLU A 139 -7.79 -9.43 14.06
N GLU A 140 -8.41 -8.30 14.42
CA GLU A 140 -9.84 -8.19 14.69
C GLU A 140 -10.68 -8.64 13.48
N MET A 141 -10.29 -8.21 12.29
CA MET A 141 -10.99 -8.57 11.06
C MET A 141 -10.88 -10.07 10.77
N ILE A 142 -9.70 -10.66 10.94
CA ILE A 142 -9.49 -12.10 10.74
C ILE A 142 -10.32 -12.90 11.74
N GLU A 143 -10.29 -12.52 13.02
CA GLU A 143 -11.08 -13.18 14.06
C GLU A 143 -12.58 -13.10 13.77
N LYS A 144 -13.09 -11.93 13.40
CA LYS A 144 -14.51 -11.73 13.08
C LYS A 144 -14.95 -12.50 11.83
N THR A 145 -14.06 -12.62 10.84
CA THR A 145 -14.41 -13.17 9.52
C THR A 145 -14.14 -14.66 9.43
N TYR A 146 -13.11 -15.18 10.06
CA TYR A 146 -12.72 -16.59 9.95
C TYR A 146 -12.63 -17.30 11.31
N GLY A 147 -12.56 -16.55 12.41
CA GLY A 147 -12.52 -17.10 13.76
C GLY A 147 -11.11 -17.18 14.35
N LEU A 148 -11.06 -17.58 15.62
CA LEU A 148 -9.83 -17.61 16.41
C LEU A 148 -8.75 -18.55 15.84
N THR A 149 -9.15 -19.71 15.30
CA THR A 149 -8.22 -20.69 14.72
C THR A 149 -7.42 -20.11 13.55
N ASP A 150 -8.07 -19.34 12.68
CA ASP A 150 -7.41 -18.72 11.53
C ASP A 150 -6.57 -17.51 11.94
N LEU A 151 -6.97 -16.80 13.00
CA LEU A 151 -6.13 -15.78 13.61
C LEU A 151 -4.83 -16.37 14.21
N GLU A 152 -4.91 -17.50 14.90
CA GLU A 152 -3.72 -18.19 15.41
C GLU A 152 -2.81 -18.67 14.28
N TYR A 153 -3.41 -19.19 13.20
CA TYR A 153 -2.67 -19.51 11.98
C TYR A 153 -1.96 -18.28 11.40
N TRP A 154 -2.64 -17.13 11.30
CA TRP A 154 -2.06 -15.87 10.84
C TRP A 154 -0.84 -15.47 11.67
N ARG A 155 -0.99 -15.41 12.99
CA ARG A 155 0.11 -15.09 13.93
C ARG A 155 1.28 -16.05 13.76
N GLY A 156 1.01 -17.35 13.63
CA GLY A 156 2.03 -18.36 13.41
C GLY A 156 2.72 -18.24 12.04
N LEU A 157 1.99 -17.83 11.01
CA LEU A 157 2.53 -17.58 9.67
C LEU A 157 3.46 -16.37 9.65
N LEU A 158 3.06 -15.26 10.27
CA LEU A 158 3.87 -14.04 10.38
C LEU A 158 5.20 -14.30 11.10
N ARG A 159 5.18 -15.02 12.23
CA ARG A 159 6.39 -15.40 12.97
C ARG A 159 7.34 -16.26 12.14
N ARG A 160 6.81 -17.23 11.41
CA ARG A 160 7.61 -18.13 10.55
C ARG A 160 8.27 -17.41 9.37
N ARG A 161 7.64 -16.34 8.87
CA ARG A 161 8.14 -15.52 7.77
C ARG A 161 8.96 -14.31 8.24
N HIS A 162 9.18 -14.15 9.56
CA HIS A 162 9.89 -13.00 10.15
C HIS A 162 9.31 -11.64 9.74
N LEU A 163 7.97 -11.56 9.65
CA LEU A 163 7.24 -10.34 9.27
C LEU A 163 6.83 -9.50 10.48
N VAL A 164 6.90 -10.09 11.68
CA VAL A 164 6.68 -9.47 12.99
C VAL A 164 7.69 -10.06 13.97
#